data_AF-A0A1V5AEB2-F1
#
_entry.id   AF-A0A1V5AEB2-F1
#
_cell.length_a   1.000
_cell.length_b   1.000
_cell.length_c   1.000
_cell.angle_alpha   90.00
_cell.angle_beta   90.00
_cell.angle_gamma   90.00
#
_symmetry.space_group_name_H-M   'P 1'
#
loop_
_entity.id
_entity.type
_entity.pdbx_description
1 polymer ?
#
loop_
_entity_poly.entity_id
_entity_poly.type
_entity_poly.pdbx_seq_one_letter_code
_entity_poly.pdbx_strand_id
1 'polypeptide(L)' 'MADCDLCTLAKPTLIPIKAPVHTLANPEGAYKGVCESCLDSLNAAWVERFGPKEETK' A
#
# COMPACT_ATOMS: atom_id res chain seq x y z
N MET A 1 -18.68 4.15 -1.39
CA MET A 1 -17.84 2.97 -1.12
C MET A 1 -16.78 2.92 -2.20
N ALA A 2 -15.54 2.63 -1.83
CA ALA A 2 -14.42 2.59 -2.76
C ALA A 2 -13.83 1.18 -2.75
N ASP A 3 -13.36 0.74 -3.90
CA ASP A 3 -12.77 -0.57 -4.08
C ASP A 3 -11.30 -0.53 -3.68
N CYS A 4 -10.85 -1.57 -2.98
CA CYS A 4 -9.43 -1.74 -2.67
C CYS A 4 -8.62 -1.94 -3.96
N ASP A 5 -7.58 -1.13 -4.18
CA ASP A 5 -6.72 -1.23 -5.38
C ASP A 5 -5.93 -2.56 -5.50
N LEU A 6 -5.93 -3.40 -4.45
CA LEU A 6 -5.24 -4.70 -4.43
C LEU A 6 -6.18 -5.89 -4.59
N CYS A 7 -7.23 -5.96 -3.76
CA CYS A 7 -8.14 -7.09 -3.74
C CYS A 7 -9.49 -6.81 -4.38
N THR A 8 -9.69 -5.59 -4.89
CA THR A 8 -10.90 -5.09 -5.58
C THR A 8 -12.21 -5.23 -4.81
N LEU A 9 -12.14 -5.59 -3.51
CA LEU A 9 -13.29 -5.63 -2.64
C LEU A 9 -13.71 -4.22 -2.26
N ALA A 10 -15.00 -3.95 -2.41
CA ALA A 10 -15.63 -2.73 -1.93
C ALA A 10 -15.57 -2.70 -0.39
N LYS A 11 -14.81 -1.75 0.15
CA LYS A 11 -14.65 -1.57 1.60
C LYS A 11 -15.17 -0.20 2.03
N PRO A 12 -15.71 -0.07 3.26
CA PRO A 12 -16.18 1.22 3.76
C PRO A 12 -15.00 2.18 4.01
N THR A 13 -13.85 1.65 4.43
CA THR A 13 -12.64 2.39 4.73
C THR A 13 -11.48 1.89 3.89
N LEU A 14 -10.78 2.84 3.25
CA LEU A 14 -9.53 2.59 2.54
C LEU A 14 -8.44 3.48 3.14
N ILE A 15 -7.25 2.93 3.23
CA ILE A 15 -6.05 3.57 3.75
C ILE A 15 -5.20 3.97 2.54
N PRO A 16 -4.89 5.27 2.36
CA PRO A 16 -4.04 5.71 1.27
C PRO A 16 -2.58 5.32 1.58
N ILE A 17 -1.97 4.54 0.69
CA ILE A 17 -0.54 4.22 0.74
C ILE A 17 0.18 4.79 -0.47
N LYS A 18 1.41 5.27 -0.29
CA LYS A 18 2.28 5.71 -1.38
C LYS A 18 3.03 4.49 -1.92
N ALA A 19 2.59 4.00 -3.08
CA ALA A 19 3.27 2.91 -3.76
C ALA A 19 4.42 3.47 -4.63
N PRO A 20 5.65 2.94 -4.52
CA PRO A 20 6.75 3.32 -5.41
C PRO A 20 6.51 2.70 -6.79
N VAL A 21 5.64 3.33 -7.58
CA VAL A 21 5.47 3.01 -8.99
C VAL A 21 6.27 4.03 -9.78
N HIS A 22 7.44 3.64 -10.28
CA HIS A 22 8.21 4.49 -11.19
C HIS A 22 7.60 4.39 -12.59
N THR A 23 6.48 5.06 -12.81
CA THR A 23 5.93 5.26 -14.16
C THR A 23 6.29 6.66 -14.64
N LEU A 24 6.38 6.84 -15.96
CA LEU A 24 6.62 8.15 -16.60
C LEU A 24 5.66 9.25 -16.11
N ALA A 25 4.44 8.87 -15.72
CA ALA A 25 3.42 9.79 -15.22
C ALA A 25 3.58 10.12 -13.71
N ASN A 26 4.18 9.23 -12.91
CA ASN A 26 4.32 9.39 -11.46
C ASN A 26 5.74 9.01 -11.02
N PRO A 27 6.74 9.88 -11.26
CA PRO A 27 8.13 9.59 -10.90
C PRO A 27 8.33 9.39 -9.39
N GLU A 28 7.55 10.07 -8.56
CA GLU A 28 7.61 9.99 -7.10
C GLU A 28 6.79 8.83 -6.50
N GLY A 29 6.11 8.03 -7.33
CA GLY A 29 5.15 7.01 -6.90
C GLY A 29 3.70 7.50 -6.90
N ALA A 30 2.75 6.57 -6.80
CA ALA A 30 1.32 6.85 -6.86
C ALA A 30 0.65 6.48 -5.53
N TYR A 31 -0.35 7.27 -5.14
CA TYR A 31 -1.22 6.92 -4.02
C TYR A 31 -2.22 5.85 -4.45
N LYS A 32 -2.36 4.81 -3.63
CA LYS A 32 -3.34 3.73 -3.78
C LYS A 32 -4.17 3.58 -2.52
N GLY A 33 -5.46 3.34 -2.67
CA GLY A 33 -6.38 3.08 -1.57
C GLY A 33 -6.46 1.57 -1.29
N VAL A 34 -5.94 1.14 -0.14
CA VAL A 34 -5.93 -0.27 0.25
C VAL A 34 -6.72 -0.51 1.52
N CYS A 35 -7.32 -1.68 1.66
CA CYS A 35 -7.96 -2.06 2.90
C CYS A 35 -6.96 -2.55 3.95
N GLU A 36 -7.39 -2.57 5.22
CA GLU A 36 -6.57 -3.01 6.37
C GLU A 36 -5.93 -4.39 6.19
N SER A 37 -6.69 -5.39 5.71
CA SER A 37 -6.16 -6.74 5.49
C SER A 37 -5.03 -6.77 4.44
N CYS A 38 -5.16 -5.95 3.38
CA CYS A 38 -4.12 -5.86 2.35
C CYS A 38 -2.91 -5.07 2.85
N LEU A 39 -3.13 -4.06 3.69
CA LEU A 39 -2.05 -3.31 4.33
C LEU A 39 -1.20 -4.22 5.23
N ASP A 40 -1.84 -5.08 6.01
CA ASP A 40 -1.14 -6.04 6.88
C ASP A 40 -0.29 -7.03 6.07
N SER A 41 -0.88 -7.58 5.00
CA SER A 41 -0.16 -8.46 4.07
C SER A 41 1.02 -7.76 3.40
N LEU A 42 0.88 -6.48 3.04
CA LEU A 42 1.97 -5.68 2.48
C LEU A 42 3.10 -5.46 3.49
N ASN A 43 2.77 -5.15 4.74
CA ASN A 43 3.76 -4.97 5.79
C ASN A 43 4.51 -6.28 6.06
N ALA A 44 3.81 -7.41 6.17
CA ALA A 44 4.43 -8.72 6.31
C ALA A 44 5.39 -9.03 5.15
N ALA A 45 4.93 -8.89 3.91
CA ALA A 45 5.75 -9.12 2.72
C ALA A 45 6.94 -8.14 2.62
N TRP A 46 6.78 -6.91 3.10
CA TRP A 46 7.87 -5.94 3.16
C TRP A 46 8.94 -6.37 4.17
N VAL A 47 8.51 -6.80 5.36
CA VAL A 47 9.42 -7.29 6.41
C VAL A 47 10.20 -8.50 5.94
N GLU A 48 9.55 -9.44 5.25
CA GLU A 48 10.21 -10.62 4.68
C GLU A 48 11.24 -10.28 3.59
N ARG A 49 10.96 -9.26 2.77
CA ARG A 49 11.81 -8.91 1.62
C ARG A 49 12.92 -7.91 1.92
N PHE A 50 12.66 -6.96 2.80
CA PHE A 50 13.54 -5.81 3.03
C PHE A 50 14.03 -5.70 4.49
N GLY A 51 13.58 -6.58 5.40
CA GLY A 51 13.92 -6.54 6.83
C GLY A 51 12.96 -5.65 7.63
N PRO A 52 13.19 -5.40 8.93
CA PRO A 52 12.37 -4.47 9.71
C PRO A 52 12.58 -3.02 9.24
N LYS A 53 11.50 -2.23 9.13
CA LYS A 53 11.63 -0.78 8.94
C LYS A 53 12.20 -0.22 10.23
N GLU A 54 13.37 0.40 10.20
CA GLU A 54 13.73 1.34 11.26
C GLU A 54 12.75 2.52 11.17
N GLU A 55 11.74 2.51 12.02
CA GLU A 55 10.87 3.66 12.23
C GLU A 55 11.74 4.83 12.71
N THR A 56 12.05 5.76 11.81
CA THR A 56 12.62 7.05 12.21
C THR A 56 11.50 7.82 12.91
N LYS A 57 11.53 7.74 14.24
CA LYS A 57 10.65 8.43 15.19
C LYS A 57 10.75 9.94 15.07
#